data_AF-A0A9E8FJ84-F1
#
_entry.id   AF-A0A9E8FJ84-F1
#
_cell.length_a   1.000
_cell.length_b   1.000
_cell.length_c   1.000
_cell.angle_alpha   90.00
_cell.angle_beta   90.00
_cell.angle_gamma   90.00
#
_symmetry.space_group_name_H-M   'P 1'
#
loop_
_entity.id
_entity.type
_entity.pdbx_description
1 polymer ?
#
loop_
_entity_poly.entity_id
_entity_poly.type
_entity_poly.pdbx_seq_one_letter_code
_entity_poly.pdbx_strand_id
1 'polypeptide(L)'
;MLSASSSDLIRTTECRQLPQAGAVEVLTLVNGTALVIAADSLSLYRSPQQVGDPLGNGLVASVAVAPLLMPRQERFVQEYRAGYVGLCDGRVLLISLNFVQLFGSKEDALHNRHEQARLSLAH
;
A
#
# COMPACT_ATOMS: atom_id res chain seq x y z
N MET A 1 32.87 5.14 -3.90
CA MET A 1 31.47 5.57 -3.68
C MET A 1 30.64 4.32 -3.47
N LEU A 2 30.13 4.11 -2.26
CA LEU A 2 29.18 3.02 -1.99
C LEU A 2 27.84 3.46 -2.58
N SER A 3 27.49 2.95 -3.75
CA SER A 3 26.16 3.17 -4.33
C SER A 3 25.16 2.60 -3.33
N ALA A 4 24.39 3.46 -2.66
CA ALA A 4 23.25 3.03 -1.88
C ALA A 4 22.34 2.24 -2.84
N SER A 5 22.37 0.91 -2.75
CA SER A 5 21.41 0.04 -3.41
C SER A 5 20.04 0.46 -2.91
N SER A 6 19.36 1.35 -3.65
CA SER A 6 18.01 1.81 -3.35
C SER A 6 17.13 0.58 -3.37
N SER A 7 16.90 0.02 -2.19
CA SER A 7 15.97 -1.09 -1.94
C SER A 7 14.53 -0.58 -1.98
N ASP A 8 14.26 0.50 -2.71
CA ASP A 8 12.95 1.11 -2.75
C ASP A 8 12.05 0.31 -3.68
N LEU A 9 11.23 -0.54 -3.08
CA LEU A 9 10.15 -1.28 -3.74
C LEU A 9 9.08 -0.35 -4.33
N ILE A 10 9.03 0.90 -3.86
CA ILE A 10 8.10 1.94 -4.29
C ILE A 10 8.83 2.91 -5.21
N ARG A 11 8.36 3.02 -6.45
CA ARG A 11 8.88 3.95 -7.46
C ARG A 11 8.31 5.36 -7.29
N THR A 12 7.01 5.47 -7.10
CA THR A 12 6.30 6.75 -6.95
C THR A 12 5.07 6.60 -6.06
N THR A 13 4.66 7.70 -5.43
CA THR A 13 3.42 7.79 -4.66
C THR A 13 2.57 8.92 -5.21
N GLU A 14 1.27 8.69 -5.39
CA GLU A 14 0.32 9.71 -5.82
C GLU A 14 -0.98 9.60 -5.01
N CYS A 15 -1.52 10.73 -4.57
CA CYS A 15 -2.85 10.77 -3.96
C CYS A 15 -3.87 10.99 -5.07
N ARG A 16 -4.93 10.18 -5.07
CA ARG A 16 -6.01 10.24 -6.06
C ARG A 16 -7.35 10.24 -5.33
N GLN A 17 -8.31 10.96 -5.88
CA GLN A 17 -9.72 10.86 -5.45
C GLN A 17 -10.43 9.90 -6.39
N LEU A 18 -10.97 8.82 -5.84
CA LEU A 18 -11.78 7.85 -6.57
C LEU A 18 -13.26 8.03 -6.21
N PRO A 19 -14.19 8.02 -7.19
CA PRO A 19 -15.62 8.21 -6.92
C PRO A 19 -16.22 7.17 -5.96
N GLN A 20 -15.66 5.95 -5.94
CA GLN A 20 -16.20 4.84 -5.15
C GLN A 20 -15.52 4.67 -3.79
N ALA A 21 -14.27 5.13 -3.63
CA ALA A 21 -13.45 4.90 -2.42
C ALA A 21 -13.03 6.19 -1.70
N GLY A 22 -13.31 7.36 -2.29
CA GLY A 22 -12.87 8.66 -1.77
C GLY A 22 -11.37 8.88 -1.96
N ALA A 23 -10.72 9.46 -0.95
CA ALA A 23 -9.28 9.65 -0.94
C ALA A 23 -8.57 8.29 -0.93
N VAL A 24 -7.67 8.09 -1.88
CA VAL A 24 -6.78 6.92 -1.93
C VAL A 24 -5.35 7.36 -2.21
N GLU A 25 -4.39 6.57 -1.74
CA GLU A 25 -2.99 6.76 -2.10
C GLU A 25 -2.49 5.57 -2.91
N VAL A 26 -1.94 5.86 -4.09
CA VAL A 26 -1.44 4.89 -5.05
C VAL A 26 0.08 4.85 -4.96
N LEU A 27 0.60 3.69 -4.55
CA LEU A 27 2.01 3.35 -4.51
C LEU A 27 2.33 2.57 -5.79
N THR A 28 3.04 3.19 -6.73
CA THR A 28 3.55 2.46 -7.90
C THR A 28 4.79 1.69 -7.48
N LEU A 29 4.73 0.36 -7.57
CA LEU A 29 5.84 -0.52 -7.24
C LEU A 29 6.84 -0.59 -8.40
N VAL A 30 8.09 -0.97 -8.12
CA VAL A 30 9.16 -1.08 -9.13
C VAL A 30 8.86 -2.09 -10.24
N ASN A 31 8.00 -3.08 -9.97
CA ASN A 31 7.54 -4.05 -10.96
C ASN A 31 6.44 -3.50 -11.90
N GLY A 32 6.02 -2.25 -11.73
CA GLY A 32 4.99 -1.60 -12.55
C GLY A 32 3.55 -1.77 -12.04
N THR A 33 3.33 -2.61 -11.03
CA THR A 33 2.02 -2.74 -10.37
C THR A 33 1.72 -1.54 -9.47
N ALA A 34 0.45 -1.36 -9.13
CA ALA A 34 0.01 -0.27 -8.27
C ALA A 34 -0.69 -0.83 -7.02
N LEU A 35 -0.12 -0.57 -5.85
CA LEU A 35 -0.75 -0.82 -4.57
C LEU A 35 -1.55 0.42 -4.16
N VAL A 36 -2.86 0.27 -4.00
CA VAL A 36 -3.78 1.33 -3.63
C VAL A 36 -4.18 1.16 -2.18
N ILE A 37 -4.00 2.21 -1.41
CA ILE A 37 -4.43 2.32 -0.02
C ILE A 37 -5.68 3.18 0.03
N ALA A 38 -6.79 2.58 0.44
CA ALA A 38 -8.03 3.27 0.76
C ALA A 38 -8.32 3.19 2.27
N ALA A 39 -9.30 3.94 2.75
CA ALA A 39 -9.65 3.95 4.17
C ALA A 39 -10.08 2.56 4.69
N ASP A 40 -10.73 1.75 3.85
CA ASP A 40 -11.33 0.47 4.23
C ASP A 40 -10.69 -0.74 3.55
N SER A 41 -9.66 -0.54 2.72
CA SER A 41 -9.14 -1.60 1.87
C SER A 41 -7.72 -1.34 1.36
N LEU A 42 -7.02 -2.43 1.06
CA LEU A 42 -5.77 -2.45 0.31
C LEU A 42 -6.00 -3.23 -0.97
N SER A 43 -5.68 -2.63 -2.11
CA SER A 43 -5.94 -3.22 -3.42
C SER A 43 -4.70 -3.20 -4.29
N LEU A 44 -4.43 -4.29 -5.00
CA LEU A 44 -3.35 -4.40 -5.98
C LEU A 44 -3.94 -4.33 -7.38
N TYR A 45 -3.36 -3.46 -8.20
CA TYR A 45 -3.69 -3.33 -9.62
C TYR A 45 -2.48 -3.68 -10.48
N ARG A 46 -2.74 -4.21 -11.69
CA ARG A 46 -1.66 -4.55 -12.65
C ARG A 46 -0.88 -3.32 -13.10
N SER A 47 -1.53 -2.16 -13.12
CA SER A 47 -0.87 -0.88 -13.42
C SER A 47 -1.61 0.30 -12.77
N PRO A 48 -0.91 1.43 -12.50
CA PRO A 48 -1.52 2.63 -11.93
C PRO A 48 -2.57 3.29 -12.83
N GLN A 49 -2.54 3.03 -14.14
CA GLN A 49 -3.53 3.54 -15.10
C GLN A 49 -4.90 2.86 -14.94
N GLN A 50 -4.93 1.64 -14.42
CA GLN A 50 -6.18 0.90 -14.21
C GLN A 50 -6.82 1.18 -12.85
N VAL A 51 -6.17 1.96 -11.99
CA VAL A 51 -6.71 2.39 -10.71
C VAL A 51 -7.87 3.35 -10.96
N GLY A 52 -9.08 2.95 -10.56
CA GLY A 52 -10.31 3.70 -10.80
C GLY A 52 -10.99 3.38 -12.13
N ASP A 53 -10.56 2.34 -12.85
CA ASP A 53 -11.31 1.83 -14.01
C ASP A 53 -12.72 1.38 -13.54
N PRO A 54 -13.81 1.95 -14.09
CA PRO A 54 -15.18 1.63 -13.69
C PRO A 54 -15.57 0.17 -13.92
N LEU A 55 -14.87 -0.55 -14.79
CA LEU A 55 -15.07 -1.97 -15.06
C LEU A 55 -14.18 -2.87 -14.19
N GLY A 56 -13.24 -2.30 -13.43
CA GLY A 56 -12.37 -3.06 -12.53
C GLY A 56 -11.35 -3.97 -13.22
N ASN A 57 -11.11 -3.79 -14.53
CA ASN A 57 -10.29 -4.70 -15.35
C ASN A 57 -8.84 -4.89 -14.90
N GLY A 58 -8.33 -3.99 -14.06
CA GLY A 58 -6.95 -4.05 -13.56
C GLY A 58 -6.78 -4.59 -12.15
N LEU A 59 -7.87 -4.86 -11.43
CA LEU A 59 -7.79 -5.34 -10.05
C LEU A 59 -7.23 -6.77 -10.03
N VAL A 60 -6.13 -6.96 -9.31
CA VAL A 60 -5.48 -8.26 -9.12
C VAL A 60 -5.96 -8.90 -7.84
N ALA A 61 -5.91 -8.15 -6.74
CA ALA A 61 -6.31 -8.60 -5.43
C ALA A 61 -6.80 -7.42 -4.59
N SER A 62 -7.69 -7.66 -3.65
CA SER A 62 -8.11 -6.66 -2.67
C SER A 62 -8.36 -7.34 -1.33
N VAL A 63 -8.04 -6.65 -0.24
CA VAL A 63 -8.33 -7.09 1.12
C VAL A 63 -8.96 -5.93 1.88
N ALA A 64 -10.04 -6.23 2.61
CA ALA A 64 -10.66 -5.26 3.50
C ALA A 64 -9.77 -5.00 4.72
N VAL A 65 -9.75 -3.77 5.19
CA VAL A 65 -9.02 -3.32 6.36
C VAL A 65 -10.01 -2.88 7.43
N ALA A 66 -9.86 -3.46 8.63
CA ALA A 66 -10.60 -3.06 9.82
C ALA A 66 -9.65 -3.00 11.03
N PRO A 67 -9.70 -1.94 11.86
CA PRO A 67 -10.52 -0.73 11.70
C PRO A 67 -10.04 0.16 10.53
N LEU A 68 -10.87 1.10 10.08
CA LEU A 68 -10.54 2.00 8.96
C LEU A 68 -9.21 2.74 9.18
N LEU A 69 -8.44 2.91 8.11
CA LEU A 69 -7.23 3.73 8.05
C LEU A 69 -7.63 5.21 8.01
N MET A 70 -6.89 6.05 8.73
CA MET A 70 -7.15 7.48 8.80
C MET A 70 -6.12 8.27 7.99
N PRO A 71 -6.51 8.87 6.86
CA PRO A 71 -5.61 9.73 6.11
C PRO A 71 -5.40 11.06 6.83
N ARG A 72 -4.25 11.69 6.62
CA ARG A 72 -3.93 13.05 7.02
C ARG A 72 -3.73 13.89 5.75
N GLN A 73 -4.56 14.91 5.55
CA GLN A 73 -4.50 15.75 4.33
C GLN A 73 -4.56 14.91 3.04
N GLU A 74 -5.48 13.94 2.97
CA GLU A 74 -5.65 13.02 1.82
C GLU A 74 -4.49 12.05 1.58
N ARG A 75 -3.48 12.04 2.45
CA ARG A 75 -2.37 11.09 2.43
C ARG A 75 -2.55 10.02 3.50
N PHE A 76 -2.33 8.78 3.14
CA PHE A 76 -2.24 7.66 4.08
C PHE A 76 -0.79 7.41 4.48
N VAL A 77 0.14 7.53 3.53
CA VAL A 77 1.56 7.28 3.73
C VAL A 77 2.24 8.50 4.34
N GLN A 78 2.86 8.28 5.50
CA GLN A 78 3.70 9.26 6.18
C GLN A 78 5.16 9.14 5.75
N GLU A 79 5.67 7.92 5.68
CA GLU A 79 7.04 7.61 5.30
C GLU A 79 7.12 6.25 4.63
N TYR A 80 8.12 6.02 3.79
CA TYR A 80 8.42 4.69 3.30
C TYR A 80 9.92 4.53 3.08
N ARG A 81 10.43 3.31 3.31
CA ARG A 81 11.84 2.95 3.09
C ARG A 81 11.99 1.45 2.99
N ALA A 82 12.67 0.96 1.96
CA ALA A 82 13.07 -0.45 1.86
C ALA A 82 11.91 -1.47 2.02
N GLY A 83 10.72 -1.16 1.49
CA GLY A 83 9.52 -2.00 1.63
C GLY A 83 8.70 -1.75 2.90
N TYR A 84 9.22 -1.01 3.88
CA TYR A 84 8.42 -0.49 4.98
C TYR A 84 7.66 0.76 4.55
N VAL A 85 6.41 0.88 4.97
CA VAL A 85 5.56 2.07 4.79
C VAL A 85 4.92 2.40 6.12
N GLY A 86 5.23 3.57 6.69
CA GLY A 86 4.54 4.12 7.85
C GLY A 86 3.28 4.86 7.41
N LEU A 87 2.15 4.55 8.01
CA LEU A 87 0.88 5.24 7.78
C LEU A 87 0.67 6.37 8.79
N CYS A 88 -0.13 7.36 8.41
CA CYS A 88 -0.42 8.55 9.21
C CYS A 88 -1.16 8.26 10.52
N ASP A 89 -1.83 7.11 10.63
CA ASP A 89 -2.55 6.66 11.84
C ASP A 89 -1.67 5.82 12.78
N GLY A 90 -0.37 5.70 12.49
CA GLY A 90 0.61 4.95 13.29
C GLY A 90 0.72 3.47 12.92
N ARG A 91 -0.14 2.97 12.02
CA ARG A 91 -0.03 1.63 11.46
C ARG A 91 1.06 1.57 10.41
N VAL A 92 1.44 0.35 10.02
CA VAL A 92 2.53 0.16 9.07
C VAL A 92 2.21 -0.94 8.07
N LEU A 93 2.67 -0.76 6.83
CA LEU A 93 2.67 -1.80 5.82
C LEU A 93 4.10 -2.33 5.63
N LEU A 94 4.21 -3.65 5.56
CA LEU A 94 5.41 -4.31 5.06
C LEU A 94 5.14 -4.86 3.67
N ILE A 95 5.84 -4.31 2.69
CA ILE A 95 5.83 -4.74 1.30
C ILE A 95 7.03 -5.68 1.10
N SER A 96 6.73 -6.94 0.82
CA SER A 96 7.69 -7.95 0.39
C SER A 96 7.52 -8.23 -1.11
N LEU A 97 8.31 -9.13 -1.68
CA LEU A 97 8.17 -9.54 -3.08
C LEU A 97 6.85 -10.27 -3.36
N ASN A 98 6.30 -10.97 -2.37
CA ASN A 98 5.17 -11.88 -2.56
C ASN A 98 3.87 -11.39 -1.91
N PHE A 99 3.94 -10.44 -0.99
CA PHE A 99 2.78 -9.99 -0.22
C PHE A 99 3.02 -8.60 0.38
N VAL A 100 1.92 -7.95 0.72
CA VAL A 100 1.84 -6.77 1.57
C VAL A 100 1.12 -7.18 2.85
N GLN A 101 1.67 -6.82 4.01
CA GLN A 101 1.05 -7.05 5.31
C GLN A 101 0.78 -5.72 5.99
N LEU A 102 -0.35 -5.62 6.68
CA LEU A 102 -0.72 -4.49 7.53
C LEU A 102 -0.57 -4.88 9.00
N PHE A 103 0.09 -4.02 9.77
CA PHE A 103 0.26 -4.18 11.20
C PHE A 103 -0.24 -2.94 11.95
N GLY A 104 -0.72 -3.15 13.17
CA GLY A 104 -1.19 -2.07 14.04
C GLY A 104 -0.08 -1.12 14.50
N SER A 105 1.18 -1.57 14.48
CA SER A 105 2.33 -0.78 14.90
C SER A 105 3.63 -1.27 14.26
N LYS A 106 4.66 -0.41 14.32
CA LYS A 106 6.03 -0.78 13.91
C LYS A 106 6.59 -1.95 14.72
N GLU A 107 6.29 -2.02 16.02
CA GLU A 107 6.78 -3.10 16.88
C GLU A 107 6.18 -4.45 16.47
N ASP A 108 4.89 -4.47 16.16
CA ASP A 108 4.21 -5.66 15.66
C ASP A 108 4.77 -6.12 14.31
N ALA A 109 5.08 -5.18 13.41
CA ALA A 109 5.71 -5.49 12.13
C ALA A 109 7.14 -6.05 12.29
N LEU A 110 7.94 -5.51 13.20
CA LEU A 110 9.31 -5.99 13.46
C LEU A 110 9.32 -7.42 14.02
N HIS A 111 8.34 -7.76 14.85
CA HIS A 111 8.18 -9.09 15.42
C HIS A 111 7.25 -10.01 14.60
N ASN A 112 6.71 -9.52 13.48
CA ASN A 112 5.74 -10.22 12.63
C ASN A 112 4.59 -10.86 13.43
N ARG A 113 3.97 -10.06 14.30
CA ARG A 113 2.86 -10.47 15.18
C ARG A 113 1.66 -9.55 14.98
N HIS A 114 0.46 -10.00 15.34
CA HIS A 114 -0.77 -9.22 15.21
C HIS A 114 -0.99 -8.62 13.81
N GLU A 115 -0.72 -9.41 12.76
CA GLU A 115 -1.09 -9.06 11.39
C GLU A 115 -2.60 -8.75 11.33
N GLN A 116 -2.95 -7.60 10.75
CA GLN A 116 -4.34 -7.16 10.62
C GLN A 116 -4.91 -7.53 9.25
N ALA A 117 -4.10 -7.44 8.20
CA ALA A 117 -4.50 -7.79 6.85
C ALA A 117 -3.28 -8.23 6.03
N ARG A 118 -3.51 -9.06 5.02
CA ARG A 118 -2.50 -9.51 4.07
C ARG A 118 -3.04 -9.53 2.66
N LEU A 119 -2.26 -8.99 1.74
CA LEU A 119 -2.56 -8.92 0.31
C LEU A 119 -1.45 -9.65 -0.46
N SER A 120 -1.81 -10.66 -1.24
CA SER A 120 -0.84 -11.40 -2.05
C SER A 120 -0.46 -10.60 -3.30
N LEU A 121 0.84 -10.51 -3.57
CA LEU A 121 1.42 -9.90 -4.78
C LEU A 121 1.84 -10.95 -5.82
N ALA A 122 1.93 -12.23 -5.44
CA ALA A 122 2.27 -13.32 -6.34
C ALA A 122 1.10 -13.60 -7.30
N HIS A 123 1.18 -13.08 -8.53
CA HIS A 123 0.29 -13.38 -9.65
C HIS A 123 1.06 -13.37 -10.97
#